data_AF-B7WVC4-F1
#
_entry.id   AF-B7WVC4-F1
#
_cell.length_a   1.000
_cell.length_b   1.000
_cell.length_c   1.000
_cell.angle_alpha   90.00
_cell.angle_beta   90.00
_cell.angle_gamma   90.00
#
_symmetry.space_group_name_H-M   'P 1'
#
loop_
_entity.id
_entity.type
_entity.pdbx_description
1 polymer ?
#
loop_
_entity_poly.entity_id
_entity_poly.type
_entity_poly.pdbx_seq_one_letter_code
_entity_poly.pdbx_strand_id
1 'polypeptide(L)'
;MHDFIAEISQQWLQLPDCRAEHQDVARTRITSGVVAGCMEVEFFVHRNGNGAFSATRYEEAMQLGAEHRLHAWITLRDAATEVIHHEVSCNPGRFAQLLHEWRTAPDAAPAQVTIRTTAFTPSLAETAARAPSMGQDLNLGLLDQLADSQQALERLKADVSAVDLMRLLQSWPRDDRGRLAARTTAVLAAYGPASRKRQPCLLARSVMQSKMPGWQLLLSSEFLYNCRHQWSDARWLWSSADAPKDAALERKARQLMAQGRISEACALYGVELHERVRRLSAGQSFQRFSPVPEPWVQELQAALLQLAPWRLTAGLQRIQEHLSQASRKPPKPGSWERKLFWFSGQRQQARWGPGVRLDKQGKPVLDLIVTASNEHFPEPDWKQ
;
A
#
# COMPACT_ATOMS: atom_id res chain seq x y z
N MET A 1 38.42 -13.78 1.78
CA MET A 1 37.60 -13.82 0.54
C MET A 1 37.31 -15.24 0.08
N HIS A 2 38.31 -16.12 -0.05
CA HIS A 2 38.06 -17.58 -0.12
C HIS A 2 37.24 -18.08 1.08
N ASP A 3 37.32 -17.36 2.20
CA ASP A 3 36.49 -17.55 3.38
C ASP A 3 34.99 -17.47 3.10
N PHE A 4 34.50 -16.68 2.12
CA PHE A 4 33.06 -16.54 1.88
C PHE A 4 32.41 -17.82 1.33
N ILE A 5 33.04 -18.46 0.32
CA ILE A 5 32.55 -19.72 -0.25
C ILE A 5 32.65 -20.83 0.80
N ALA A 6 33.75 -20.87 1.55
CA ALA A 6 33.94 -21.83 2.63
C ALA A 6 32.91 -21.64 3.77
N GLU A 7 32.69 -20.41 4.22
CA GLU A 7 31.72 -20.06 5.27
C GLU A 7 30.30 -20.44 4.87
N ILE A 8 29.87 -20.11 3.65
CA ILE A 8 28.55 -20.53 3.16
C ILE A 8 28.49 -22.06 3.05
N SER A 9 29.54 -22.70 2.55
CA SER A 9 29.57 -24.16 2.41
C SER A 9 29.45 -24.90 3.73
N GLN A 10 30.09 -24.39 4.78
CA GLN A 10 29.97 -24.95 6.13
C GLN A 10 28.53 -24.93 6.65
N GLN A 11 27.70 -23.96 6.24
CA GLN A 11 26.34 -23.83 6.76
C GLN A 11 25.41 -24.97 6.33
N TRP A 12 25.56 -25.53 5.12
CA TRP A 12 24.77 -26.70 4.72
C TRP A 12 25.43 -28.03 5.10
N LEU A 13 26.76 -28.09 5.19
CA LEU A 13 27.48 -29.30 5.61
C LEU A 13 27.19 -29.68 7.07
N GLN A 14 26.83 -28.70 7.90
CA GLN A 14 26.42 -28.91 9.30
C GLN A 14 24.98 -29.42 9.45
N LEU A 15 24.22 -29.51 8.36
CA LEU A 15 22.81 -29.92 8.38
C LEU A 15 22.65 -31.37 7.90
N PRO A 16 22.30 -32.31 8.79
CA PRO A 16 22.31 -33.75 8.47
C PRO A 16 21.23 -34.16 7.46
N ASP A 17 20.18 -33.38 7.32
CA ASP A 17 19.10 -33.58 6.35
C ASP A 17 19.38 -32.90 5.00
N CYS A 18 20.45 -32.12 4.87
CA CYS A 18 20.84 -31.51 3.61
C CYS A 18 21.84 -32.38 2.85
N ARG A 19 21.69 -32.43 1.53
CA ARG A 19 22.68 -33.02 0.62
C ARG A 19 23.09 -31.98 -0.40
N ALA A 20 24.39 -31.76 -0.53
CA ALA A 20 24.97 -30.88 -1.53
C ALA A 20 25.53 -31.70 -2.69
N GLU A 21 25.19 -31.31 -3.90
CA GLU A 21 25.72 -31.80 -5.15
C GLU A 21 26.49 -30.65 -5.81
N HIS A 22 27.81 -30.74 -5.83
CA HIS A 22 28.66 -29.77 -6.50
C HIS A 22 28.61 -30.05 -8.01
N GLN A 23 28.05 -29.10 -8.77
CA GLN A 23 28.01 -29.22 -10.24
C GLN A 23 29.35 -28.79 -10.84
N ASP A 24 29.95 -27.76 -10.27
CA ASP A 24 31.30 -27.29 -10.55
C ASP A 24 31.80 -26.39 -9.40
N VAL A 25 33.00 -25.81 -9.57
CA VAL A 25 33.66 -24.95 -8.58
C VAL A 25 32.84 -23.71 -8.19
N ALA A 26 31.92 -23.26 -9.05
CA ALA A 26 31.12 -22.06 -8.82
C ALA A 26 29.68 -22.38 -8.41
N ARG A 27 29.22 -23.62 -8.59
CA ARG A 27 27.80 -23.95 -8.48
C ARG A 27 27.55 -25.19 -7.64
N THR A 28 26.70 -25.02 -6.64
CA THR A 28 26.28 -26.09 -5.75
C THR A 28 24.76 -26.17 -5.73
N ARG A 29 24.22 -27.37 -5.90
CA ARG A 29 22.80 -27.67 -5.71
C ARG A 29 22.62 -28.32 -4.34
N ILE A 30 21.70 -27.80 -3.55
CA ILE A 30 21.40 -28.28 -2.20
C ILE A 30 19.97 -28.81 -2.21
N THR A 31 19.81 -30.05 -1.74
CA THR A 31 18.51 -30.70 -1.50
C THR A 31 18.36 -30.96 -0.01
N SER A 32 17.12 -31.12 0.46
CA SER A 32 16.83 -31.44 1.86
C SER A 32 15.85 -32.61 1.95
N GLY A 33 16.03 -33.45 2.97
CA GLY A 33 15.10 -34.53 3.30
C GLY A 33 13.81 -34.06 3.96
N VAL A 34 13.71 -32.80 4.40
CA VAL A 34 12.52 -32.28 5.12
C VAL A 34 11.63 -31.37 4.28
N VAL A 35 12.14 -30.84 3.17
CA VAL A 35 11.41 -29.96 2.24
C VAL A 35 11.65 -30.41 0.80
N ALA A 36 10.58 -30.47 0.00
CA ALA A 36 10.67 -30.78 -1.42
C ALA A 36 11.18 -29.56 -2.23
N GLY A 37 11.97 -29.83 -3.26
CA GLY A 37 12.60 -28.81 -4.11
C GLY A 37 14.11 -28.75 -3.92
N CYS A 38 14.73 -27.63 -4.33
CA CYS A 38 16.18 -27.43 -4.15
C CYS A 38 16.56 -25.96 -4.03
N MET A 39 17.71 -25.72 -3.41
CA MET A 39 18.42 -24.44 -3.41
C MET A 39 19.64 -24.54 -4.31
N GLU A 40 19.71 -23.73 -5.35
CA GLU A 40 20.86 -23.61 -6.24
C GLU A 40 21.66 -22.37 -5.84
N VAL A 41 22.95 -22.54 -5.62
CA VAL A 41 23.87 -21.46 -5.22
C VAL A 41 24.95 -21.35 -6.28
N GLU A 42 25.07 -20.17 -6.89
CA GLU A 42 26.10 -19.87 -7.87
C GLU A 42 26.94 -18.67 -7.42
N PHE A 43 28.26 -18.80 -7.48
CA PHE A 43 29.19 -17.76 -7.05
C PHE A 43 29.63 -16.90 -8.22
N PHE A 44 29.49 -15.58 -8.04
CA PHE A 44 29.95 -14.57 -8.97
C PHE A 44 30.89 -13.59 -8.27
N VAL A 45 31.85 -13.08 -9.01
CA VAL A 45 32.83 -12.08 -8.59
C VAL A 45 32.49 -10.75 -9.24
N HIS A 46 32.37 -9.71 -8.42
CA HIS A 46 32.22 -8.33 -8.85
C HIS A 46 33.49 -7.55 -8.54
N ARG A 47 33.97 -6.70 -9.45
CA ARG A 47 35.14 -5.84 -9.22
C ARG A 47 34.69 -4.43 -8.84
N ASN A 48 35.05 -3.98 -7.66
CA ASN A 48 34.76 -2.63 -7.17
C ASN A 48 35.74 -1.63 -7.80
N GLY A 49 35.29 -0.86 -8.79
CA GLY A 49 36.06 0.23 -9.40
C GLY A 49 35.48 0.71 -10.73
N ASN A 50 35.41 2.04 -10.91
CA ASN A 50 35.04 2.80 -12.13
C ASN A 50 34.10 2.12 -13.15
N GLY A 51 32.83 1.93 -12.75
CA GLY A 51 31.75 1.69 -13.71
C GLY A 51 31.59 0.25 -14.20
N ALA A 52 32.32 -0.73 -13.65
CA ALA A 52 32.04 -2.13 -13.91
C ALA A 52 30.74 -2.55 -13.20
N PHE A 53 29.67 -2.78 -13.96
CA PHE A 53 28.41 -3.39 -13.51
C PHE A 53 28.34 -4.90 -13.79
N SER A 54 29.40 -5.48 -14.35
CA SER A 54 29.43 -6.88 -14.75
C SER A 54 29.99 -7.76 -13.64
N ALA A 55 29.21 -8.74 -13.22
CA ALA A 55 29.68 -9.83 -12.38
C ALA A 55 30.13 -11.00 -13.27
N THR A 56 31.28 -11.57 -12.99
CA THR A 56 31.82 -12.73 -13.71
C THR A 56 31.62 -13.97 -12.85
N ARG A 57 31.27 -15.11 -13.46
CA ARG A 57 31.16 -16.38 -12.74
C ARG A 57 32.51 -16.73 -12.11
N TYR A 58 32.50 -17.21 -10.87
CA TYR A 58 33.73 -17.59 -10.16
C TYR A 58 34.43 -18.75 -10.89
N GLU A 59 35.76 -18.71 -10.95
CA GLU A 59 36.59 -19.81 -11.42
C GLU A 59 37.73 -20.02 -10.42
N GLU A 60 38.14 -21.27 -10.20
CA GLU A 60 39.15 -21.64 -9.19
C GLU A 60 40.52 -20.97 -9.45
N ALA A 61 40.86 -20.71 -10.72
CA ALA A 61 42.09 -20.04 -11.11
C ALA A 61 42.09 -18.52 -10.86
N MET A 62 40.96 -17.92 -10.43
CA MET A 62 40.87 -16.47 -10.24
C MET A 62 41.70 -15.99 -9.04
N GLN A 63 42.56 -15.01 -9.29
CA GLN A 63 43.30 -14.31 -8.24
C GLN A 63 42.46 -13.13 -7.71
N LEU A 64 41.80 -13.35 -6.57
CA LEU A 64 40.92 -12.35 -5.95
C LEU A 64 41.69 -11.43 -5.00
N GLY A 65 41.88 -10.18 -5.42
CA GLY A 65 42.38 -9.06 -4.59
C GLY A 65 41.28 -8.27 -3.87
N ALA A 66 41.65 -7.31 -3.01
CA ALA A 66 40.74 -6.53 -2.15
C ALA A 66 39.64 -5.74 -2.89
N GLU A 67 39.84 -5.46 -4.18
CA GLU A 67 38.85 -4.84 -5.05
C GLU A 67 37.74 -5.80 -5.47
N HIS A 68 37.89 -7.10 -5.28
CA HIS A 68 36.90 -8.09 -5.67
C HIS A 68 35.90 -8.35 -4.53
N ARG A 69 34.66 -8.60 -4.90
CA ARG A 69 33.58 -8.98 -3.99
C ARG A 69 32.88 -10.21 -4.52
N LEU A 70 32.78 -11.25 -3.69
CA LEU A 70 32.02 -12.45 -4.02
C LEU A 70 30.54 -12.24 -3.67
N HIS A 71 29.69 -12.78 -4.53
CA HIS A 71 28.24 -12.80 -4.40
C HIS A 71 27.74 -14.21 -4.63
N ALA A 72 26.90 -14.70 -3.72
CA ALA A 72 26.10 -15.89 -3.91
C ALA A 72 24.77 -15.49 -4.58
N TRP A 73 24.55 -16.02 -5.78
CA TRP A 73 23.28 -15.98 -6.48
C TRP A 73 22.51 -17.24 -6.09
N ILE A 74 21.41 -17.05 -5.36
CA ILE A 74 20.68 -18.12 -4.71
C ILE A 74 19.31 -18.22 -5.38
N THR A 75 19.00 -19.39 -5.93
CA THR A 75 17.71 -19.69 -6.54
C THR A 75 17.04 -20.81 -5.74
N LEU A 76 15.85 -20.55 -5.21
CA LEU A 76 15.03 -21.58 -4.59
C LEU A 76 13.99 -22.07 -5.58
N ARG A 77 13.84 -23.40 -5.65
CA ARG A 77 12.82 -24.07 -6.45
C ARG A 77 11.96 -24.97 -5.58
N ASP A 78 10.69 -25.06 -5.92
CA ASP A 78 9.77 -26.01 -5.28
C ASP A 78 9.87 -27.43 -5.87
N ALA A 79 8.97 -28.32 -5.46
CA ALA A 79 8.89 -29.70 -5.94
C ALA A 79 8.58 -29.81 -7.44
N ALA A 80 7.91 -28.80 -8.02
CA ALA A 80 7.60 -28.72 -9.43
C ALA A 80 8.73 -28.05 -10.23
N THR A 81 9.85 -27.72 -9.59
CA THR A 81 11.03 -27.03 -10.16
C THR A 81 10.80 -25.56 -10.51
N GLU A 82 9.66 -25.00 -10.12
CA GLU A 82 9.33 -23.60 -10.34
C GLU A 82 10.15 -22.71 -9.40
N VAL A 83 10.63 -21.58 -9.90
CA VAL A 83 11.41 -20.62 -9.10
C VAL A 83 10.47 -19.93 -8.12
N ILE A 84 10.71 -20.15 -6.82
CA ILE A 84 9.93 -19.54 -5.74
C ILE A 84 10.66 -18.38 -5.06
N HIS A 85 11.98 -18.25 -5.25
CA HIS A 85 12.79 -17.14 -4.77
C HIS A 85 14.08 -17.01 -5.55
N HIS A 86 14.56 -15.78 -5.72
CA HIS A 86 15.88 -15.50 -6.24
C HIS A 86 16.48 -14.32 -5.46
N GLU A 87 17.71 -14.48 -4.99
CA GLU A 87 18.42 -13.45 -4.23
C GLU A 87 19.91 -13.44 -4.54
N VAL A 88 20.50 -12.25 -4.59
CA VAL A 88 21.94 -12.08 -4.65
C VAL A 88 22.42 -11.54 -3.32
N SER A 89 23.24 -12.31 -2.60
CA SER A 89 23.76 -11.96 -1.29
C SER A 89 25.28 -12.03 -1.24
N CYS A 90 25.89 -11.13 -0.49
CA CYS A 90 27.30 -11.17 -0.11
C CYS A 90 27.46 -11.29 1.42
N ASN A 91 26.38 -11.68 2.11
CA ASN A 91 26.34 -11.84 3.56
C ASN A 91 26.08 -13.32 3.90
N PRO A 92 27.08 -14.04 4.47
CA PRO A 92 26.91 -15.43 4.89
C PRO A 92 25.77 -15.64 5.89
N GLY A 93 25.52 -14.68 6.79
CA GLY A 93 24.42 -14.78 7.76
C GLY A 93 23.04 -14.77 7.10
N ARG A 94 22.89 -14.04 5.99
CA ARG A 94 21.65 -14.06 5.20
C ARG A 94 21.47 -15.39 4.46
N PHE A 95 22.54 -16.01 3.99
CA PHE A 95 22.47 -17.36 3.43
C PHE A 95 21.98 -18.38 4.48
N ALA A 96 22.52 -18.32 5.70
CA ALA A 96 22.10 -19.20 6.82
C ALA A 96 20.60 -19.05 7.10
N GLN A 97 20.14 -17.80 7.16
CA GLN A 97 18.74 -17.47 7.38
C GLN A 97 17.87 -18.04 6.26
N LEU A 98 18.25 -17.84 4.99
CA LEU A 98 17.47 -18.33 3.84
C LEU A 98 17.42 -19.87 3.80
N LEU A 99 18.53 -20.54 4.13
CA LEU A 99 18.60 -22.00 4.23
C LEU A 99 17.67 -22.53 5.32
N HIS A 100 17.60 -21.84 6.46
CA HIS A 100 16.65 -22.15 7.51
C HIS A 100 15.19 -21.87 7.08
N GLU A 101 14.89 -20.69 6.50
CA GLU A 101 13.56 -20.31 6.00
C GLU A 101 13.03 -21.28 4.92
N TRP A 102 13.90 -21.79 4.06
CA TRP A 102 13.54 -22.77 3.05
C TRP A 102 13.16 -24.12 3.66
N ARG A 103 13.94 -24.59 4.65
CA ARG A 103 13.74 -25.88 5.32
C ARG A 103 12.57 -25.90 6.31
N THR A 104 12.25 -24.75 6.88
CA THR A 104 11.16 -24.63 7.85
C THR A 104 9.84 -24.33 7.13
N ALA A 105 8.77 -25.02 7.55
CA ALA A 105 7.43 -24.67 7.11
C ALA A 105 7.07 -23.26 7.63
N PRO A 106 6.48 -22.38 6.80
CA PRO A 106 6.10 -21.06 7.27
C PRO A 106 5.09 -21.19 8.41
N ASP A 107 5.24 -20.35 9.44
CA ASP A 107 4.28 -20.29 10.54
C ASP A 107 2.86 -20.13 10.00
N ALA A 108 1.88 -20.72 10.70
CA ALA A 108 0.48 -20.51 10.35
C ALA A 108 0.13 -19.03 10.51
N ALA A 109 -0.53 -18.45 9.49
CA ALA A 109 -1.03 -17.10 9.60
C ALA A 109 -2.08 -17.00 10.71
N PRO A 110 -2.09 -15.94 11.52
CA PRO A 110 -3.10 -15.73 12.55
C PRO A 110 -4.50 -15.80 11.94
N ALA A 111 -5.42 -16.55 12.54
CA ALA A 111 -6.80 -16.65 12.05
C ALA A 111 -7.52 -15.29 12.11
N GLN A 112 -7.18 -14.46 13.09
CA GLN A 112 -7.78 -13.16 13.34
C GLN A 112 -6.71 -12.10 13.61
N VAL A 113 -7.08 -10.85 13.34
CA VAL A 113 -6.30 -9.65 13.64
C VAL A 113 -6.96 -8.94 14.81
N THR A 114 -6.27 -8.92 15.93
CA THR A 114 -6.60 -8.10 17.09
C THR A 114 -5.42 -7.20 17.40
N ILE A 115 -5.65 -5.89 17.46
CA ILE A 115 -4.61 -4.89 17.69
C ILE A 115 -4.86 -4.26 19.07
N ARG A 116 -3.82 -4.17 19.90
CA ARG A 116 -3.94 -3.47 21.18
C ARG A 116 -4.19 -1.99 20.91
N THR A 117 -5.36 -1.52 21.33
CA THR A 117 -5.70 -0.10 21.28
C THR A 117 -5.08 0.59 22.48
N THR A 118 -4.05 1.40 22.26
CA THR A 118 -3.78 2.49 23.18
C THR A 118 -4.88 3.53 22.96
N ALA A 119 -5.50 4.00 24.04
CA ALA A 119 -6.43 5.11 23.96
C ALA A 119 -5.66 6.33 23.44
N PHE A 120 -5.67 6.53 22.13
CA PHE A 120 -5.20 7.77 21.53
C PHE A 120 -6.34 8.75 21.70
N THR A 121 -6.30 9.52 22.78
CA THR A 121 -7.12 10.71 22.89
C THR A 121 -6.41 11.75 22.02
N PRO A 122 -6.90 12.06 20.80
CA PRO A 122 -6.33 13.18 20.07
C PRO A 122 -6.47 14.39 20.97
N SER A 123 -5.34 15.00 21.32
CA SER A 123 -5.36 16.33 21.91
C SER A 123 -6.06 17.22 20.89
N LEU A 124 -7.29 17.66 21.24
CA LEU A 124 -7.88 18.83 20.63
C LEU A 124 -7.01 20.00 21.08
N ALA A 125 -5.86 20.16 20.43
CA ALA A 125 -5.12 21.40 20.50
C ALA A 125 -6.06 22.45 19.91
N GLU A 126 -6.67 23.22 20.80
CA GLU A 126 -7.47 24.39 20.45
C GLU A 126 -6.63 25.22 19.48
N THR A 127 -7.00 25.17 18.22
CA THR A 127 -6.40 26.06 17.24
C THR A 127 -6.92 27.42 17.62
N ALA A 128 -6.07 28.27 18.21
CA ALA A 128 -6.42 29.62 18.63
C ALA A 128 -7.29 30.28 17.55
N ALA A 129 -8.44 30.80 17.97
CA ALA A 129 -9.62 31.19 17.19
C ALA A 129 -9.32 32.12 16.01
N ARG A 130 -8.77 31.57 14.92
CA ARG A 130 -8.76 32.21 13.61
C ARG A 130 -9.97 31.72 12.85
N ALA A 131 -10.80 32.66 12.40
CA ALA A 131 -11.93 32.35 11.56
C ALA A 131 -11.45 31.59 10.30
N PRO A 132 -12.13 30.50 9.89
CA PRO A 132 -11.79 29.81 8.67
C PRO A 132 -11.95 30.77 7.48
N SER A 133 -11.02 30.69 6.52
CA SER A 133 -11.04 31.54 5.33
C SER A 133 -10.85 30.73 4.05
N MET A 134 -11.41 31.23 2.96
CA MET A 134 -11.34 30.59 1.65
C MET A 134 -11.07 31.63 0.57
N GLY A 135 -9.93 31.49 -0.11
CA GLY A 135 -9.69 32.17 -1.38
C GLY A 135 -10.28 31.37 -2.54
N GLN A 136 -10.59 32.02 -3.67
CA GLN A 136 -11.09 31.35 -4.86
C GLN A 136 -10.22 31.67 -6.08
N ASP A 137 -9.89 30.65 -6.86
CA ASP A 137 -9.17 30.73 -8.14
C ASP A 137 -9.76 29.71 -9.12
N LEU A 138 -10.85 30.10 -9.79
CA LEU A 138 -11.65 29.21 -10.63
C LEU A 138 -11.38 29.48 -12.11
N ASN A 139 -10.57 28.63 -12.75
CA ASN A 139 -10.33 28.68 -14.19
C ASN A 139 -11.50 28.04 -14.98
N LEU A 140 -12.56 28.81 -15.23
CA LEU A 140 -13.78 28.33 -15.89
C LEU A 140 -13.56 27.79 -17.31
N GLY A 141 -12.49 28.22 -18.01
CA GLY A 141 -12.15 27.74 -19.35
C GLY A 141 -11.86 26.23 -19.43
N LEU A 142 -11.65 25.56 -18.28
CA LEU A 142 -11.57 24.11 -18.22
C LEU A 142 -12.90 23.41 -18.50
N LEU A 143 -14.04 24.06 -18.24
CA LEU A 143 -15.37 23.50 -18.49
C LEU A 143 -15.80 23.65 -19.95
N ASP A 144 -15.31 24.65 -20.66
CA ASP A 144 -15.65 24.92 -22.06
C ASP A 144 -15.24 23.77 -22.99
N GLN A 145 -14.27 22.94 -22.56
CA GLN A 145 -13.79 21.77 -23.28
C GLN A 145 -14.68 20.53 -23.11
N LEU A 146 -15.69 20.59 -22.23
CA LEU A 146 -16.63 19.51 -22.00
C LEU A 146 -17.80 19.57 -23.00
N ALA A 147 -18.28 18.41 -23.43
CA ALA A 147 -19.46 18.32 -24.29
C ALA A 147 -20.73 18.84 -23.59
N ASP A 148 -20.76 18.77 -22.26
CA ASP A 148 -21.81 19.20 -21.34
C ASP A 148 -21.44 20.47 -20.57
N SER A 149 -20.68 21.38 -21.18
CA SER A 149 -20.09 22.57 -20.53
C SER A 149 -21.09 23.43 -19.73
N GLN A 150 -22.30 23.68 -20.27
CA GLN A 150 -23.34 24.44 -19.59
C GLN A 150 -23.81 23.76 -18.30
N GLN A 151 -24.09 22.46 -18.37
CA GLN A 151 -24.51 21.66 -17.21
C GLN A 151 -23.37 21.59 -16.18
N ALA A 152 -22.13 21.41 -16.64
CA ALA A 152 -20.95 21.41 -15.77
C ALA A 152 -20.78 22.76 -15.05
N LEU A 153 -21.03 23.88 -15.73
CA LEU A 153 -20.95 25.22 -15.14
C LEU A 153 -22.03 25.46 -14.08
N GLU A 154 -23.26 25.02 -14.33
CA GLU A 154 -24.36 25.10 -13.35
C GLU A 154 -24.06 24.27 -12.10
N ARG A 155 -23.56 23.04 -12.29
CA ARG A 155 -23.11 22.19 -11.18
C ARG A 155 -21.97 22.83 -10.41
N LEU A 156 -20.96 23.39 -11.09
CA LEU A 156 -19.87 24.10 -10.44
C LEU A 156 -20.36 25.26 -9.57
N LYS A 157 -21.28 26.10 -10.08
CA LYS A 157 -21.85 27.21 -9.31
C LYS A 157 -22.55 26.69 -8.05
N ALA A 158 -23.37 25.65 -8.18
CA ALA A 158 -24.04 25.02 -7.05
C ALA A 158 -23.05 24.42 -6.03
N ASP A 159 -21.98 23.79 -6.49
CA ASP A 159 -20.95 23.20 -5.63
C ASP A 159 -20.14 24.27 -4.91
N VAL A 160 -19.74 25.36 -5.58
CA VAL A 160 -19.06 26.50 -4.96
C VAL A 160 -19.94 27.14 -3.89
N SER A 161 -21.22 27.35 -4.16
CA SER A 161 -22.17 27.92 -3.19
C SER A 161 -22.47 26.98 -2.01
N ALA A 162 -22.30 25.67 -2.18
CA ALA A 162 -22.54 24.69 -1.14
C ALA A 162 -21.36 24.49 -0.17
N VAL A 163 -20.17 25.05 -0.47
CA VAL A 163 -18.99 24.91 0.39
C VAL A 163 -19.26 25.56 1.74
N ASP A 164 -19.25 24.73 2.78
CA ASP A 164 -19.39 25.13 4.18
C ASP A 164 -18.01 25.06 4.86
N LEU A 165 -17.48 26.22 5.26
CA LEU A 165 -16.17 26.32 5.88
C LEU A 165 -16.07 25.65 7.24
N MET A 166 -17.17 25.58 7.99
CA MET A 166 -17.18 24.91 9.28
C MET A 166 -17.19 23.39 9.11
N ARG A 167 -17.92 22.89 8.11
CA ARG A 167 -17.85 21.47 7.72
C ARG A 167 -16.46 21.09 7.24
N LEU A 168 -15.88 21.91 6.37
CA LEU A 168 -14.51 21.73 5.91
C LEU A 168 -13.52 21.67 7.08
N LEU A 169 -13.62 22.60 8.04
CA LEU A 169 -12.78 22.64 9.23
C LEU A 169 -12.92 21.37 10.11
N GLN A 170 -14.14 20.86 10.28
CA GLN A 170 -14.42 19.66 11.07
C GLN A 170 -13.85 18.41 10.41
N SER A 171 -14.03 18.27 9.10
CA SER A 171 -13.72 17.06 8.35
C SER A 171 -12.30 17.04 7.75
N TRP A 172 -11.58 18.17 7.76
CA TRP A 172 -10.26 18.26 7.15
C TRP A 172 -9.28 17.25 7.77
N PRO A 173 -8.42 16.59 6.96
CA PRO A 173 -7.43 15.66 7.46
C PRO A 173 -6.54 16.29 8.54
N ARG A 174 -6.10 15.47 9.49
CA ARG A 174 -5.20 15.86 10.57
C ARG A 174 -3.81 15.24 10.37
N ASP A 175 -2.77 15.97 10.76
CA ASP A 175 -1.41 15.45 10.82
C ASP A 175 -1.20 14.54 12.05
N ASP A 176 -0.04 13.91 12.16
CA ASP A 176 0.29 13.00 13.28
C ASP A 176 0.29 13.69 14.66
N ARG A 177 0.24 15.03 14.69
CA ARG A 177 0.14 15.85 15.91
C ARG A 177 -1.29 16.31 16.19
N GLY A 178 -2.28 15.84 15.43
CA GLY A 178 -3.70 16.23 15.57
C GLY A 178 -4.05 17.61 15.01
N ARG A 179 -3.12 18.30 14.33
CA ARG A 179 -3.37 19.62 13.73
C ARG A 179 -3.99 19.44 12.36
N LEU A 180 -4.70 20.46 11.86
CA LEU A 180 -5.15 20.48 10.46
C LEU A 180 -3.96 20.28 9.53
N ALA A 181 -4.05 19.29 8.63
CA ALA A 181 -3.01 18.96 7.68
C ALA A 181 -2.86 20.07 6.64
N ALA A 182 -1.73 20.78 6.67
CA ALA A 182 -1.35 21.72 5.61
C ALA A 182 -0.91 21.00 4.33
N ARG A 183 -0.80 21.76 3.23
CA ARG A 183 -0.39 21.25 1.90
C ARG A 183 -1.18 20.03 1.40
N THR A 184 -2.38 19.85 1.92
CA THR A 184 -3.32 18.80 1.56
C THR A 184 -4.29 19.32 0.52
N THR A 185 -4.70 18.47 -0.40
CA THR A 185 -5.72 18.77 -1.42
C THR A 185 -6.83 17.74 -1.34
N ALA A 186 -8.07 18.20 -1.31
CA ALA A 186 -9.27 17.37 -1.39
C ALA A 186 -10.05 17.69 -2.67
N VAL A 187 -10.51 16.66 -3.38
CA VAL A 187 -11.39 16.80 -4.54
C VAL A 187 -12.82 16.88 -4.04
N LEU A 188 -13.47 18.03 -4.17
CA LEU A 188 -14.84 18.23 -3.73
C LEU A 188 -15.86 17.76 -4.77
N ALA A 189 -15.54 17.90 -6.06
CA ALA A 189 -16.38 17.45 -7.17
C ALA A 189 -15.54 17.23 -8.44
N ALA A 190 -16.05 16.42 -9.35
CA ALA A 190 -15.49 16.24 -10.70
C ALA A 190 -16.58 16.47 -11.75
N TYR A 191 -16.21 17.05 -12.89
CA TYR A 191 -17.14 17.47 -13.94
C TYR A 191 -16.85 16.76 -15.26
N GLY A 192 -17.91 16.56 -16.05
CA GLY A 192 -17.90 15.78 -17.28
C GLY A 192 -18.14 14.29 -17.05
N PRO A 193 -18.10 13.49 -18.13
CA PRO A 193 -18.32 12.05 -18.07
C PRO A 193 -17.19 11.32 -17.35
N ALA A 194 -17.50 10.14 -16.81
CA ALA A 194 -16.51 9.27 -16.17
C ALA A 194 -15.31 9.02 -17.11
N SER A 195 -14.12 9.40 -16.65
CA SER A 195 -12.89 9.31 -17.44
C SER A 195 -11.76 8.65 -16.65
N ARG A 196 -10.85 8.01 -17.39
CA ARG A 196 -9.53 7.56 -16.88
C ARG A 196 -8.42 8.57 -17.17
N LYS A 197 -8.74 9.66 -17.88
CA LYS A 197 -7.83 10.76 -18.19
C LYS A 197 -8.03 11.90 -17.18
N ARG A 198 -7.26 12.96 -17.33
CA ARG A 198 -7.50 14.19 -16.58
C ARG A 198 -8.88 14.75 -16.89
N GLN A 199 -9.58 15.24 -15.87
CA GLN A 199 -10.88 15.89 -15.99
C GLN A 199 -10.98 17.09 -15.04
N PRO A 200 -11.82 18.09 -15.33
CA PRO A 200 -12.00 19.24 -14.45
C PRO A 200 -12.52 18.78 -13.08
N CYS A 201 -11.85 19.21 -12.02
CA CYS A 201 -12.16 18.88 -10.64
C CYS A 201 -12.16 20.16 -9.79
N LEU A 202 -13.20 20.33 -8.97
CA LEU A 202 -13.24 21.33 -7.92
C LEU A 202 -12.42 20.81 -6.75
N LEU A 203 -11.41 21.58 -6.34
CA LEU A 203 -10.46 21.21 -5.30
C LEU A 203 -10.49 22.22 -4.17
N ALA A 204 -10.43 21.75 -2.93
CA ALA A 204 -10.01 22.54 -1.79
C ALA A 204 -8.54 22.22 -1.49
N ARG A 205 -7.68 23.23 -1.40
CA ARG A 205 -6.27 23.10 -1.03
C ARG A 205 -5.99 23.89 0.24
N SER A 206 -5.48 23.23 1.28
CA SER A 206 -5.05 23.92 2.49
C SER A 206 -3.84 24.81 2.24
N VAL A 207 -3.78 25.95 2.91
CA VAL A 207 -2.62 26.84 2.91
C VAL A 207 -1.45 26.26 3.73
N MET A 208 -0.36 27.04 3.88
CA MET A 208 0.74 26.70 4.79
C MET A 208 0.27 26.65 6.25
N GLN A 209 0.92 25.84 7.08
CA GLN A 209 0.52 25.61 8.48
C GLN A 209 0.30 26.90 9.28
N SER A 210 1.14 27.92 9.08
CA SER A 210 1.06 29.22 9.79
C SER A 210 -0.20 30.05 9.47
N LYS A 211 -0.91 29.71 8.39
CA LYS A 211 -2.14 30.38 7.93
C LYS A 211 -3.39 29.50 8.08
N MET A 212 -3.26 28.31 8.67
CA MET A 212 -4.44 27.48 8.98
C MET A 212 -5.30 28.14 10.07
N PRO A 213 -6.65 27.98 10.05
CA PRO A 213 -7.46 27.25 9.07
C PRO A 213 -7.78 28.08 7.82
N GLY A 214 -7.06 27.86 6.72
CA GLY A 214 -7.24 28.59 5.47
C GLY A 214 -7.17 27.65 4.27
N TRP A 215 -7.99 27.91 3.27
CA TRP A 215 -8.05 27.10 2.06
C TRP A 215 -8.11 27.96 0.79
N GLN A 216 -7.76 27.34 -0.33
CA GLN A 216 -8.00 27.85 -1.67
C GLN A 216 -8.93 26.89 -2.39
N LEU A 217 -10.02 27.43 -2.94
CA LEU A 217 -10.92 26.73 -3.81
C LEU A 217 -10.46 26.94 -5.25
N LEU A 218 -10.22 25.86 -5.98
CA LEU A 218 -9.64 25.90 -7.31
C LEU A 218 -10.27 24.89 -8.25
N LEU A 219 -10.34 25.25 -9.53
CA LEU A 219 -10.73 24.35 -10.61
C LEU A 219 -9.49 23.94 -11.39
N SER A 220 -9.17 22.64 -11.40
CA SER A 220 -7.97 22.08 -12.05
C SER A 220 -8.28 20.81 -12.84
N SER A 221 -7.43 20.46 -13.80
CA SER A 221 -7.55 19.22 -14.59
C SER A 221 -6.73 18.09 -13.96
N GLU A 222 -7.41 17.18 -13.25
CA GLU A 222 -6.78 16.15 -12.42
C GLU A 222 -7.12 14.73 -12.86
N PHE A 223 -6.21 13.79 -12.58
CA PHE A 223 -6.56 12.37 -12.54
C PHE A 223 -7.28 12.10 -11.22
N LEU A 224 -8.61 11.98 -11.24
CA LEU A 224 -9.45 11.85 -10.05
C LEU A 224 -8.90 10.85 -9.03
N TYR A 225 -8.59 9.63 -9.48
CA TYR A 225 -8.11 8.57 -8.59
C TYR A 225 -6.67 8.75 -8.09
N ASN A 226 -5.87 9.68 -8.61
CA ASN A 226 -4.55 9.99 -8.04
C ASN A 226 -4.66 10.83 -6.76
N CYS A 227 -5.84 11.40 -6.48
CA CYS A 227 -6.07 12.18 -5.26
C CYS A 227 -6.48 11.25 -4.12
N ARG A 228 -5.82 11.35 -2.97
CA ARG A 228 -6.16 10.54 -1.78
C ARG A 228 -7.49 10.94 -1.15
N HIS A 229 -7.72 12.25 -1.00
CA HIS A 229 -8.93 12.81 -0.39
C HIS A 229 -9.97 13.13 -1.47
N GLN A 230 -10.57 12.09 -2.05
CA GLN A 230 -11.69 12.23 -3.00
C GLN A 230 -12.99 12.33 -2.21
N TRP A 231 -13.56 13.53 -2.13
CA TRP A 231 -14.77 13.85 -1.39
C TRP A 231 -15.97 14.12 -2.30
N SER A 232 -15.84 13.84 -3.61
CA SER A 232 -16.90 13.99 -4.61
C SER A 232 -18.17 13.24 -4.24
N ASP A 233 -18.03 12.04 -3.69
CA ASP A 233 -19.15 11.19 -3.26
C ASP A 233 -19.47 11.32 -1.77
N ALA A 234 -18.74 12.18 -1.06
CA ALA A 234 -18.86 12.41 0.38
C ALA A 234 -19.15 13.89 0.65
N ARG A 235 -20.20 14.42 -0.01
CA ARG A 235 -20.60 15.84 0.05
C ARG A 235 -20.79 16.38 1.47
N TRP A 236 -21.17 15.52 2.41
CA TRP A 236 -21.34 15.83 3.84
C TRP A 236 -20.04 16.22 4.55
N LEU A 237 -18.87 15.98 3.95
CA LEU A 237 -17.57 16.41 4.49
C LEU A 237 -17.29 17.90 4.26
N TRP A 238 -17.99 18.55 3.34
CA TRP A 238 -17.65 19.92 2.91
C TRP A 238 -18.86 20.81 2.61
N SER A 239 -20.08 20.30 2.81
CA SER A 239 -21.32 21.06 2.65
C SER A 239 -22.28 20.76 3.80
N SER A 240 -23.42 21.47 3.82
CA SER A 240 -24.51 21.23 4.77
C SER A 240 -25.26 19.92 4.57
N ALA A 241 -24.89 19.09 3.58
CA ALA A 241 -25.50 17.78 3.36
C ALA A 241 -25.37 16.88 4.60
N ASP A 242 -26.42 16.09 4.86
CA ASP A 242 -26.44 15.17 5.99
C ASP A 242 -25.39 14.07 5.83
N ALA A 243 -24.67 13.78 6.93
CA ALA A 243 -23.83 12.60 7.00
C ALA A 243 -24.70 11.34 6.94
N PRO A 244 -24.21 10.24 6.34
CA PRO A 244 -24.89 8.94 6.38
C PRO A 244 -25.24 8.56 7.82
N LYS A 245 -26.49 8.14 8.05
CA LYS A 245 -26.96 7.79 9.39
C LYS A 245 -26.34 6.46 9.84
N ASP A 246 -25.84 6.44 11.08
CA ASP A 246 -25.27 5.25 11.69
C ASP A 246 -26.32 4.12 11.83
N ALA A 247 -26.16 3.07 11.02
CA ALA A 247 -26.96 1.86 11.19
C ALA A 247 -26.58 1.12 12.49
N ALA A 248 -27.48 0.29 13.03
CA ALA A 248 -27.19 -0.53 14.21
C ALA A 248 -25.95 -1.44 14.01
N LEU A 249 -25.79 -1.97 12.80
CA LEU A 249 -24.62 -2.78 12.42
C LEU A 249 -23.32 -1.96 12.42
N GLU A 250 -23.38 -0.70 11.98
CA GLU A 250 -22.23 0.21 11.96
C GLU A 250 -21.79 0.53 13.39
N ARG A 251 -22.73 0.82 14.29
CA ARG A 251 -22.43 1.04 15.72
C ARG A 251 -21.73 -0.18 16.33
N LYS A 252 -22.20 -1.39 16.01
CA LYS A 252 -21.55 -2.64 16.46
C LYS A 252 -20.13 -2.79 15.89
N ALA A 253 -19.94 -2.50 14.61
CA ALA A 253 -18.61 -2.55 14.00
C ALA A 253 -17.65 -1.51 14.61
N ARG A 254 -18.11 -0.27 14.84
CA ARG A 254 -17.34 0.77 15.54
C ARG A 254 -16.90 0.34 16.94
N GLN A 255 -17.76 -0.33 17.69
CA GLN A 255 -17.40 -0.89 19.00
C GLN A 255 -16.30 -1.96 18.90
N LEU A 256 -16.40 -2.86 17.92
CA LEU A 256 -15.35 -3.87 17.67
C LEU A 256 -14.03 -3.21 17.24
N MET A 257 -14.08 -2.20 16.37
CA MET A 257 -12.91 -1.41 15.96
C MET A 257 -12.26 -0.71 17.15
N ALA A 258 -13.05 -0.11 18.04
CA ALA A 258 -12.56 0.54 19.26
C ALA A 258 -11.92 -0.43 20.27
N GLN A 259 -12.28 -1.71 20.23
CA GLN A 259 -11.64 -2.79 20.99
C GLN A 259 -10.44 -3.41 20.26
N GLY A 260 -10.12 -2.93 19.05
CA GLY A 260 -9.06 -3.47 18.21
C GLY A 260 -9.38 -4.82 17.57
N ARG A 261 -10.64 -5.29 17.59
CA ARG A 261 -11.10 -6.57 17.04
C ARG A 261 -11.37 -6.45 15.54
N ILE A 262 -10.31 -6.22 14.76
CA ILE A 262 -10.38 -5.83 13.34
C ILE A 262 -11.08 -6.89 12.49
N SER A 263 -10.69 -8.16 12.61
CA SER A 263 -11.27 -9.23 11.79
C SER A 263 -12.77 -9.38 11.99
N GLU A 264 -13.26 -9.19 13.21
CA GLU A 264 -14.67 -9.34 13.53
C GLU A 264 -15.50 -8.17 12.99
N ALA A 265 -14.97 -6.95 13.09
CA ALA A 265 -15.59 -5.78 12.49
C ALA A 265 -15.68 -5.90 10.96
N CYS A 266 -14.61 -6.38 10.31
CA CYS A 266 -14.60 -6.67 8.87
C CYS A 266 -15.62 -7.75 8.49
N ALA A 267 -15.71 -8.82 9.28
CA ALA A 267 -16.63 -9.93 9.03
C ALA A 267 -18.11 -9.50 9.05
N LEU A 268 -18.49 -8.52 9.87
CA LEU A 268 -19.87 -7.96 9.88
C LEU A 268 -20.29 -7.40 8.52
N TYR A 269 -19.34 -6.96 7.70
CA TYR A 269 -19.56 -6.38 6.37
C TYR A 269 -19.07 -7.28 5.23
N GLY A 270 -18.73 -8.54 5.53
CA GLY A 270 -18.21 -9.48 4.54
C GLY A 270 -16.86 -9.09 3.93
N VAL A 271 -16.09 -8.25 4.63
CA VAL A 271 -14.73 -7.86 4.23
C VAL A 271 -13.76 -8.95 4.62
N GLU A 272 -13.11 -9.55 3.63
CA GLU A 272 -12.07 -10.54 3.85
C GLU A 272 -10.73 -9.84 4.15
N LEU A 273 -10.06 -10.26 5.22
CA LEU A 273 -8.67 -9.90 5.47
C LEU A 273 -7.77 -11.00 4.90
N HIS A 274 -7.09 -10.67 3.81
CA HIS A 274 -6.19 -11.61 3.16
C HIS A 274 -5.04 -12.03 4.10
N GLU A 275 -4.51 -13.25 3.88
CA GLU A 275 -3.46 -13.84 4.71
C GLU A 275 -2.26 -12.91 4.92
N ARG A 276 -1.83 -12.21 3.86
CA ARG A 276 -0.69 -11.27 3.92
C ARG A 276 -0.91 -10.14 4.93
N VAL A 277 -2.12 -9.60 5.02
CA VAL A 277 -2.49 -8.58 6.01
C VAL A 277 -2.43 -9.17 7.41
N ARG A 278 -2.99 -10.37 7.60
CA ARG A 278 -2.99 -11.06 8.89
C ARG A 278 -1.57 -11.33 9.40
N ARG A 279 -0.69 -11.85 8.53
CA ARG A 279 0.73 -12.08 8.82
C ARG A 279 1.47 -10.80 9.21
N LEU A 280 1.44 -9.79 8.33
CA LEU A 280 2.18 -8.54 8.57
C LEU A 280 1.68 -7.82 9.83
N SER A 281 0.37 -7.84 10.10
CA SER A 281 -0.20 -7.23 11.30
C SER A 281 0.28 -7.89 12.61
N ALA A 282 0.70 -9.15 12.56
CA ALA A 282 1.28 -9.89 13.68
C ALA A 282 2.82 -9.84 13.73
N GLY A 283 3.46 -9.03 12.87
CA GLY A 283 4.91 -8.98 12.74
C GLY A 283 5.53 -10.20 12.04
N GLN A 284 4.72 -11.09 11.50
CA GLN A 284 5.19 -12.22 10.71
C GLN A 284 5.50 -11.78 9.28
N SER A 285 6.40 -12.49 8.62
CA SER A 285 6.64 -12.23 7.21
C SER A 285 5.43 -12.58 6.35
N PHE A 286 5.00 -11.62 5.54
CA PHE A 286 3.92 -11.77 4.57
C PHE A 286 4.42 -12.29 3.21
N GLN A 287 5.74 -12.45 3.05
CA GLN A 287 6.40 -13.12 1.95
C GLN A 287 7.44 -14.09 2.50
N ARG A 288 7.41 -15.35 2.08
CA ARG A 288 8.17 -16.44 2.73
C ARG A 288 9.67 -16.17 2.93
N PHE A 289 10.31 -15.41 2.03
CA PHE A 289 11.76 -15.18 2.04
C PHE A 289 12.15 -13.71 2.12
N SER A 290 11.21 -12.81 2.42
CA SER A 290 11.52 -11.39 2.59
C SER A 290 11.49 -11.04 4.08
N PRO A 291 12.47 -10.31 4.61
CA PRO A 291 12.36 -9.76 5.95
C PRO A 291 11.21 -8.74 5.99
N VAL A 292 10.54 -8.66 7.14
CA VAL A 292 9.53 -7.62 7.38
C VAL A 292 10.25 -6.31 7.69
N PRO A 293 10.04 -5.23 6.92
CA PRO A 293 10.53 -3.92 7.32
C PRO A 293 9.80 -3.48 8.59
N GLU A 294 10.55 -3.21 9.65
CA GLU A 294 10.04 -2.84 10.98
C GLU A 294 8.92 -1.78 10.97
N PRO A 295 9.02 -0.64 10.22
CA PRO A 295 7.96 0.36 10.25
C PRO A 295 6.64 -0.13 9.65
N TRP A 296 6.65 -1.13 8.76
CA TRP A 296 5.45 -1.55 8.03
C TRP A 296 4.41 -2.22 8.93
N VAL A 297 4.85 -2.92 9.97
CA VAL A 297 3.95 -3.53 10.96
C VAL A 297 3.13 -2.44 11.64
N GLN A 298 3.79 -1.39 12.12
CA GLN A 298 3.15 -0.27 12.82
C GLN A 298 2.27 0.56 11.89
N GLU A 299 2.75 0.85 10.67
CA GLU A 299 1.98 1.55 9.64
C GLU A 299 0.69 0.79 9.27
N LEU A 300 0.78 -0.53 9.09
CA LEU A 300 -0.40 -1.36 8.82
C LEU A 300 -1.35 -1.35 10.02
N GLN A 301 -0.85 -1.57 11.24
CA GLN A 301 -1.68 -1.60 12.44
C GLN A 301 -2.40 -0.25 12.64
N ALA A 302 -1.70 0.87 12.47
CA ALA A 302 -2.29 2.20 12.58
C ALA A 302 -3.39 2.43 11.53
N ALA A 303 -3.19 1.96 10.30
CA ALA A 303 -4.21 2.03 9.26
C ALA A 303 -5.42 1.14 9.54
N LEU A 304 -5.19 -0.09 10.02
CA LEU A 304 -6.27 -1.02 10.38
C LEU A 304 -7.12 -0.46 11.52
N LEU A 305 -6.53 0.22 12.50
CA LEU A 305 -7.30 0.88 13.58
C LEU A 305 -8.20 2.01 13.08
N GLN A 306 -7.86 2.63 11.95
CA GLN A 306 -8.67 3.68 11.32
C GLN A 306 -9.63 3.13 10.26
N LEU A 307 -9.70 1.81 10.09
CA LEU A 307 -10.53 1.21 9.05
C LEU A 307 -12.03 1.46 9.33
N ALA A 308 -12.78 1.72 8.28
CA ALA A 308 -14.23 1.81 8.25
C ALA A 308 -14.80 0.70 7.36
N PRO A 309 -14.87 -0.57 7.82
CA PRO A 309 -15.30 -1.70 7.00
C PRO A 309 -16.66 -1.51 6.32
N TRP A 310 -17.56 -0.75 6.98
CA TRP A 310 -18.90 -0.43 6.49
C TRP A 310 -18.93 0.46 5.24
N ARG A 311 -17.81 1.09 4.87
CA ARG A 311 -17.72 1.96 3.69
C ARG A 311 -17.03 1.29 2.49
N LEU A 312 -16.27 0.21 2.72
CA LEU A 312 -15.43 -0.42 1.70
C LEU A 312 -16.22 -0.92 0.49
N THR A 313 -17.31 -1.67 0.72
CA THR A 313 -18.10 -2.25 -0.36
C THR A 313 -18.68 -1.18 -1.28
N ALA A 314 -19.29 -0.15 -0.71
CA ALA A 314 -19.89 0.94 -1.47
C ALA A 314 -18.82 1.73 -2.25
N GLY A 315 -17.66 1.99 -1.65
CA GLY A 315 -16.54 2.63 -2.35
C GLY A 315 -16.01 1.78 -3.51
N LEU A 316 -15.85 0.48 -3.33
CA LEU A 316 -15.41 -0.43 -4.39
C LEU A 316 -16.43 -0.53 -5.53
N GLN A 317 -17.73 -0.56 -5.21
CA GLN A 317 -18.81 -0.56 -6.21
C GLN A 317 -18.80 0.73 -7.04
N ARG A 318 -18.67 1.89 -6.41
CA ARG A 318 -18.55 3.17 -7.15
C ARG A 318 -17.36 3.19 -8.11
N ILE A 319 -16.21 2.67 -7.67
CA ILE A 319 -15.04 2.57 -8.56
C ILE A 319 -15.30 1.59 -9.71
N GLN A 320 -15.94 0.44 -9.44
CA GLN A 320 -16.33 -0.51 -10.48
C GLN A 320 -17.26 0.14 -11.50
N GLU A 321 -18.26 0.89 -11.06
CA GLU A 321 -19.20 1.63 -11.90
C GLU A 321 -18.48 2.68 -12.75
N HIS A 322 -17.65 3.52 -12.13
CA HIS A 322 -16.85 4.53 -12.84
C HIS A 322 -15.94 3.90 -13.90
N LEU A 323 -15.22 2.83 -13.55
CA LEU A 323 -14.34 2.15 -14.50
C LEU A 323 -15.12 1.51 -15.65
N SER A 324 -16.33 1.01 -15.38
CA SER A 324 -17.21 0.42 -16.39
C SER A 324 -17.74 1.48 -17.36
N GLN A 325 -18.06 2.68 -16.86
CA GLN A 325 -18.48 3.82 -17.68
C GLN A 325 -17.31 4.42 -18.48
N ALA A 326 -16.12 4.48 -17.88
CA ALA A 326 -14.94 5.11 -18.49
C ALA A 326 -14.17 4.21 -19.48
N SER A 327 -14.51 2.92 -19.58
CA SER A 327 -13.76 1.94 -20.39
C SER A 327 -14.63 1.29 -21.44
N ARG A 328 -14.10 1.13 -22.67
CA ARG A 328 -14.80 0.39 -23.75
C ARG A 328 -15.11 -1.07 -23.39
N LYS A 329 -14.23 -1.68 -22.59
CA LYS A 329 -14.42 -3.03 -22.03
C LYS A 329 -14.42 -2.88 -20.50
N PRO A 330 -15.58 -3.02 -19.84
CA PRO A 330 -15.65 -2.96 -18.38
C PRO A 330 -14.69 -3.97 -17.74
N PRO A 331 -13.88 -3.58 -16.74
CA PRO A 331 -13.03 -4.52 -16.04
C PRO A 331 -13.89 -5.51 -15.24
N LYS A 332 -13.42 -6.76 -15.14
CA LYS A 332 -14.09 -7.78 -14.33
C LYS A 332 -13.82 -7.53 -12.84
N PRO A 333 -14.73 -7.89 -11.93
CA PRO A 333 -14.42 -7.96 -10.50
C PRO A 333 -13.14 -8.77 -10.26
N GLY A 334 -12.24 -8.22 -9.43
CA GLY A 334 -10.92 -8.81 -9.15
C GLY A 334 -9.84 -8.60 -10.20
N SER A 335 -10.12 -7.90 -11.31
CA SER A 335 -9.09 -7.54 -12.29
C SER A 335 -8.43 -6.17 -12.03
N TRP A 336 -8.78 -5.51 -10.93
CA TRP A 336 -8.22 -4.23 -10.52
C TRP A 336 -8.15 -4.15 -9.00
N GLU A 337 -7.31 -3.24 -8.52
CA GLU A 337 -7.10 -2.98 -7.10
C GLU A 337 -6.83 -1.48 -6.88
N ARG A 338 -6.98 -1.04 -5.62
CA ARG A 338 -6.73 0.35 -5.22
C ARG A 338 -5.94 0.36 -3.92
N LYS A 339 -4.81 1.07 -3.91
CA LYS A 339 -4.00 1.20 -2.69
C LYS A 339 -4.68 2.18 -1.73
N LEU A 340 -4.58 1.91 -0.43
CA LEU A 340 -4.92 2.89 0.59
C LEU A 340 -3.78 3.92 0.66
N PHE A 341 -2.56 3.44 0.90
CA PHE A 341 -1.31 4.19 0.87
C PHE A 341 -0.14 3.24 0.56
N TRP A 342 1.05 3.79 0.35
CA TRP A 342 2.28 2.99 0.25
C TRP A 342 3.02 2.99 1.57
N PHE A 343 3.57 1.84 1.94
CA PHE A 343 4.46 1.79 3.09
C PHE A 343 5.73 2.63 2.86
N SER A 344 6.31 3.15 3.94
CA SER A 344 7.51 3.98 3.88
C SER A 344 8.78 3.19 3.48
N GLY A 345 9.85 3.92 3.11
CA GLY A 345 11.18 3.35 2.89
C GLY A 345 11.43 2.67 1.53
N GLN A 346 10.44 2.66 0.63
CA GLN A 346 10.54 1.96 -0.66
C GLN A 346 11.10 2.86 -1.78
N ARG A 347 12.13 2.36 -2.48
CA ARG A 347 12.80 3.07 -3.59
C ARG A 347 12.37 2.59 -4.98
N GLN A 348 11.68 1.46 -5.06
CA GLN A 348 11.25 0.87 -6.32
C GLN A 348 10.04 1.60 -6.92
N GLN A 349 9.84 1.46 -8.23
CA GLN A 349 8.70 2.07 -8.91
C GLN A 349 7.37 1.44 -8.45
N ALA A 350 7.30 0.10 -8.45
CA ALA A 350 6.22 -0.65 -7.84
C ALA A 350 6.46 -0.74 -6.33
N ARG A 351 5.46 -0.34 -5.55
CA ARG A 351 5.56 -0.22 -4.10
C ARG A 351 4.46 -1.01 -3.42
N TRP A 352 4.82 -1.61 -2.30
CA TRP A 352 3.91 -2.30 -1.40
C TRP A 352 3.08 -1.32 -0.57
N GLY A 353 1.86 -1.73 -0.29
CA GLY A 353 0.98 -1.04 0.65
C GLY A 353 -0.30 -1.84 0.87
N PRO A 354 -1.10 -1.50 1.89
CA PRO A 354 -2.43 -2.04 2.00
C PRO A 354 -3.28 -1.54 0.83
N GLY A 355 -4.09 -2.42 0.28
CA GLY A 355 -4.99 -2.13 -0.83
C GLY A 355 -6.26 -2.96 -0.75
N VAL A 356 -7.28 -2.49 -1.44
CA VAL A 356 -8.59 -3.14 -1.51
C VAL A 356 -8.93 -3.49 -2.95
N ARG A 357 -9.67 -4.59 -3.09
CA ARG A 357 -10.22 -5.05 -4.37
C ARG A 357 -11.53 -5.80 -4.13
N LEU A 358 -12.27 -6.03 -5.20
CA LEU A 358 -13.30 -7.05 -5.23
C LEU A 358 -12.65 -8.40 -5.54
N ASP A 359 -13.14 -9.50 -4.99
CA ASP A 359 -12.82 -10.85 -5.49
C ASP A 359 -13.62 -11.17 -6.77
N LYS A 360 -13.48 -12.40 -7.27
CA LYS A 360 -14.21 -12.85 -8.47
C LYS A 360 -15.74 -12.93 -8.24
N GLN A 361 -16.16 -12.99 -6.98
CA GLN A 361 -17.54 -13.07 -6.53
C GLN A 361 -18.11 -11.69 -6.15
N GLY A 362 -17.31 -10.61 -6.27
CA GLY A 362 -17.73 -9.26 -5.93
C GLY A 362 -17.68 -8.93 -4.44
N LYS A 363 -16.95 -9.71 -3.62
CA LYS A 363 -16.75 -9.42 -2.19
C LYS A 363 -15.51 -8.56 -1.96
N PRO A 364 -15.55 -7.61 -1.01
CA PRO A 364 -14.40 -6.78 -0.67
C PRO A 364 -13.29 -7.60 0.01
N VAL A 365 -12.06 -7.46 -0.47
CA VAL A 365 -10.86 -8.06 0.11
C VAL A 365 -9.86 -6.94 0.42
N LEU A 366 -9.38 -6.88 1.66
CA LEU A 366 -8.22 -6.09 2.06
C LEU A 366 -6.97 -6.97 1.99
N ASP A 367 -5.98 -6.53 1.23
CA ASP A 367 -4.74 -7.26 0.97
C ASP A 367 -3.52 -6.32 1.01
N LEU A 368 -2.32 -6.89 0.97
CA LEU A 368 -1.10 -6.17 0.65
C LEU A 368 -0.88 -6.27 -0.86
N ILE A 369 -0.83 -5.14 -1.53
CA ILE A 369 -0.68 -5.07 -2.99
C ILE A 369 0.65 -4.43 -3.36
N VAL A 370 1.19 -4.81 -4.51
CA VAL A 370 2.40 -4.21 -5.08
C VAL A 370 2.03 -3.55 -6.40
N THR A 371 2.12 -2.23 -6.44
CA THR A 371 1.65 -1.49 -7.61
C THR A 371 2.50 -0.26 -7.89
N ALA A 372 2.72 0.02 -9.17
CA ALA A 372 3.26 1.27 -9.67
C ALA A 372 2.15 2.32 -9.92
N SER A 373 0.88 1.94 -9.78
CA SER A 373 -0.25 2.84 -10.01
C SER A 373 -0.28 3.97 -8.96
N ASN A 374 -0.55 5.18 -9.44
CA ASN A 374 -0.81 6.33 -8.57
C ASN A 374 -2.23 6.32 -7.98
N GLU A 375 -3.11 5.46 -8.47
CA GLU A 375 -4.52 5.42 -8.08
C GLU A 375 -4.70 4.98 -6.62
N HIS A 376 -5.49 5.75 -5.87
CA HIS A 376 -5.85 5.53 -4.49
C HIS A 376 -7.29 5.04 -4.35
N PHE A 377 -7.53 4.22 -3.33
CA PHE A 377 -8.86 4.05 -2.78
C PHE A 377 -9.20 5.32 -1.99
N PRO A 378 -10.32 6.01 -2.27
CA PRO A 378 -10.69 7.26 -1.62
C PRO A 378 -10.63 7.16 -0.10
N GLU A 379 -9.92 8.07 0.57
CA GLU A 379 -9.79 8.05 2.03
C GLU A 379 -11.14 8.00 2.77
N PRO A 380 -12.17 8.78 2.39
CA PRO A 380 -13.48 8.71 3.05
C PRO A 380 -14.12 7.31 3.06
N ASP A 381 -13.75 6.46 2.11
CA ASP A 381 -14.35 5.15 1.89
C ASP A 381 -13.72 4.03 2.71
N TRP A 382 -12.62 4.32 3.40
CA TRP A 382 -11.98 3.33 4.27
C TRP A 382 -11.52 3.88 5.61
N LYS A 383 -11.46 5.21 5.79
CA LYS A 383 -10.96 5.83 7.03
C LYS A 383 -12.12 6.39 7.85
N GLN A 384 -12.15 6.09 9.16
CA GLN A 384 -13.14 6.58 10.12
C GLN A 384 -12.76 7.91 10.77
#